data_AF-A0AAW8RI32-F1
#
_entry.id   AF-A0AAW8RI32-F1
#
_cell.length_a   1.000
_cell.length_b   1.000
_cell.length_c   1.000
_cell.angle_alpha   90.00
_cell.angle_beta   90.00
_cell.angle_gamma   90.00
#
_symmetry.space_group_name_H-M   'P 1'
#
loop_
_entity.id
_entity.type
_entity.pdbx_description
1 polymer ?
#
loop_
_entity_poly.entity_id
_entity_poly.type
_entity_poly.pdbx_seq_one_letter_code
_entity_poly.pdbx_strand_id
1 'polypeptide(L)'
;MPYHIFINRESGNDNISVFYDEPTFVVIANKDDLPAIQLIEESQKPGIYILLGDNKRYVGQASNSIFSRLQQHNTNKPWWNKLIFFGREDGHLSKAQLDLLERLIIEKMNTANIDLDNSTQGNKSYIDKLSKFSALSLWNKIDKLLNDVANIDLFDSEHIQTEDNSDNSTLNSHISIILGESLYTGKSYRDVFTQLVSNLVLSAELDKLIPLMSPNEPTTVQILGNREHISAKGAKLTKPIELTKYHMYVNFSKIGLYNQIKKLAELTGKKVIFERW
;
A
#
# COMPACT_ATOMS: atom_id res chain seq x y z
N MET A 1 -20.06 -4.79 9.61
CA MET A 1 -20.13 -3.34 9.87
C MET A 1 -19.75 -2.64 8.57
N PRO A 2 -20.44 -1.58 8.16
CA PRO A 2 -20.10 -0.85 6.95
C PRO A 2 -18.69 -0.25 7.09
N TYR A 3 -17.79 -0.57 6.18
CA TYR A 3 -16.50 0.09 6.05
C TYR A 3 -16.75 1.43 5.37
N HIS A 4 -16.63 2.54 6.11
CA HIS A 4 -16.68 3.86 5.52
C HIS A 4 -15.27 4.31 5.15
N ILE A 5 -14.75 3.76 4.04
CA ILE A 5 -13.47 4.18 3.49
C ILE A 5 -13.72 5.48 2.70
N PHE A 6 -13.45 6.62 3.32
CA PHE A 6 -13.40 7.90 2.62
C PHE A 6 -12.02 8.09 1.99
N ILE A 7 -11.96 8.09 0.66
CA ILE A 7 -10.75 8.48 -0.08
C ILE A 7 -10.86 9.97 -0.35
N ASN A 8 -10.29 10.80 0.53
CA ASN A 8 -10.18 12.23 0.26
C ASN A 8 -8.95 12.49 -0.62
N ARG A 9 -9.17 12.99 -1.84
CA ARG A 9 -8.15 13.62 -2.68
C ARG A 9 -8.32 15.12 -2.52
N GLU A 10 -7.50 15.74 -1.69
CA GLU A 10 -7.35 17.19 -1.79
C GLU A 10 -6.56 17.54 -3.06
N SER A 11 -6.98 18.63 -3.67
CA SER A 11 -6.77 19.00 -5.07
C SER A 11 -5.32 19.19 -5.48
N GLY A 12 -4.93 18.56 -6.61
CA GLY A 12 -3.84 19.01 -7.47
C GLY A 12 -2.65 18.05 -7.58
N ASN A 13 -2.76 17.02 -8.42
CA ASN A 13 -1.61 16.21 -8.88
C ASN A 13 -0.81 15.42 -7.82
N ASP A 14 -1.21 15.45 -6.55
CA ASP A 14 -0.51 14.77 -5.45
C ASP A 14 -0.92 13.29 -5.32
N ASN A 15 0.04 12.42 -4.95
CA ASN A 15 -0.15 10.98 -4.79
C ASN A 15 -0.51 10.58 -3.34
N ILE A 16 -1.36 11.37 -2.68
CA ILE A 16 -1.80 11.13 -1.30
C ILE A 16 -3.12 10.35 -1.29
N SER A 17 -3.17 9.28 -0.51
CA SER A 17 -4.37 8.49 -0.22
C SER A 17 -4.59 8.41 1.28
N VAL A 18 -5.74 8.89 1.73
CA VAL A 18 -6.18 8.82 3.13
C VAL A 18 -7.28 7.77 3.24
N PHE A 19 -7.21 6.90 4.25
CA PHE A 19 -8.20 5.87 4.55
C PHE A 19 -8.67 6.05 5.98
N TYR A 20 -9.97 5.89 6.19
CA TYR A 20 -10.60 5.96 7.51
C TYR A 20 -11.28 4.64 7.86
N ASP A 21 -11.09 4.19 9.10
CA ASP A 21 -11.86 3.14 9.78
C ASP A 21 -11.91 3.53 11.25
N GLU A 22 -12.96 4.26 11.63
CA GLU A 22 -13.07 4.92 12.93
C GLU A 22 -12.62 4.02 14.10
N PRO A 23 -11.79 4.52 15.03
CA PRO A 23 -11.31 5.91 15.12
C PRO A 23 -9.96 6.11 14.40
N THR A 24 -9.65 5.30 13.38
CA THR A 24 -8.30 5.23 12.79
C THR A 24 -8.24 5.89 11.43
N PHE A 25 -7.11 6.53 11.16
CA PHE A 25 -6.75 6.95 9.81
C PHE A 25 -5.44 6.26 9.39
N VAL A 26 -5.29 6.04 8.09
CA VAL A 26 -4.05 5.62 7.44
C VAL A 26 -3.82 6.53 6.25
N VAL A 27 -2.61 7.07 6.13
CA VAL A 27 -2.20 7.90 4.99
C VAL A 27 -1.06 7.20 4.27
N ILE A 28 -1.16 7.18 2.94
CA ILE A 28 -0.15 6.68 2.03
C ILE A 28 0.19 7.82 1.08
N ALA A 29 1.46 8.17 0.95
CA ALA A 29 1.87 9.28 0.12
C ALA A 29 3.26 9.05 -0.47
N ASN A 30 3.61 9.79 -1.52
CA ASN A 30 4.97 9.84 -2.04
C ASN A 30 5.75 10.95 -1.34
N LYS A 31 7.08 10.83 -1.36
CA LYS A 31 7.99 11.85 -0.80
C LYS A 31 7.80 13.22 -1.42
N ASP A 32 7.51 13.25 -2.72
CA ASP A 32 7.38 14.49 -3.49
C ASP A 32 6.14 15.30 -3.06
N ASP A 33 5.16 14.64 -2.44
CA ASP A 33 3.96 15.26 -1.91
C ASP A 33 4.18 15.88 -0.51
N LEU A 34 5.40 15.94 0.02
CA LEU A 34 5.69 16.48 1.37
C LEU A 34 5.07 17.87 1.64
N PRO A 35 5.07 18.83 0.70
CA PRO A 35 4.38 20.11 0.89
C PRO A 35 2.86 19.94 1.07
N ALA A 36 2.24 19.02 0.36
CA ALA A 36 0.81 18.74 0.46
C ALA A 36 0.47 17.94 1.73
N ILE A 37 1.35 17.00 2.14
CA ILE A 37 1.23 16.28 3.41
C ILE A 37 1.19 17.26 4.60
N GLN A 38 1.86 18.40 4.53
CA GLN A 38 1.79 19.42 5.59
C GLN A 38 0.36 19.94 5.84
N LEU A 39 -0.44 20.01 4.78
CA LEU A 39 -1.74 20.66 4.78
C LEU A 39 -2.86 19.76 5.32
N ILE A 40 -2.66 18.44 5.30
CA ILE A 40 -3.65 17.48 5.81
C ILE A 40 -3.60 17.39 7.34
N GLU A 41 -4.78 17.33 7.97
CA GLU A 41 -4.95 17.35 9.42
C GLU A 41 -4.28 16.12 10.09
N GLU A 42 -4.32 14.97 9.42
CA GLU A 42 -3.76 13.70 9.89
C GLU A 42 -2.27 13.81 10.18
N SER A 43 -1.55 14.59 9.39
CA SER A 43 -0.09 14.79 9.54
C SER A 43 0.27 15.57 10.81
N GLN A 44 -0.68 16.34 11.34
CA GLN A 44 -0.51 17.17 12.53
C GLN A 44 -0.85 16.42 13.82
N LYS A 45 -1.29 15.16 13.72
CA LYS A 45 -1.68 14.32 14.85
C LYS A 45 -0.52 13.44 15.33
N PRO A 46 -0.60 12.92 16.58
CA PRO A 46 0.29 11.87 17.05
C PRO A 46 0.07 10.56 16.27
N GLY A 47 1.12 9.77 16.11
CA GLY A 47 1.01 8.49 15.42
C GLY A 47 2.34 7.83 15.08
N ILE A 48 2.25 6.80 14.25
CA ILE A 48 3.38 6.04 13.72
C ILE A 48 3.54 6.40 12.25
N TYR A 49 4.79 6.51 11.81
CA TYR A 49 5.15 6.67 10.41
C TYR A 49 6.19 5.63 10.00
N ILE A 50 6.11 5.21 8.74
CA ILE A 50 6.94 4.20 8.12
C ILE A 50 7.46 4.79 6.81
N LEU A 51 8.77 5.02 6.75
CA LEU A 51 9.46 5.45 5.54
C LEU A 51 9.84 4.22 4.72
N LEU A 52 9.47 4.22 3.45
CA LEU A 52 9.72 3.15 2.50
C LEU A 52 10.73 3.63 1.46
N GLY A 53 11.78 2.85 1.24
CA GLY A 53 12.69 2.97 0.09
C GLY A 53 12.57 1.74 -0.81
N ASP A 54 13.58 1.45 -1.62
CA ASP A 54 13.53 0.24 -2.47
C ASP A 54 13.70 -1.01 -1.59
N ASN A 55 14.86 -1.09 -0.90
CA ASN A 55 15.21 -2.24 -0.07
C ASN A 55 15.18 -1.96 1.44
N LYS A 56 15.01 -0.70 1.83
CA LYS A 56 15.19 -0.25 3.21
C LYS A 56 13.92 0.36 3.78
N ARG A 57 13.70 0.20 5.08
CA ARG A 57 12.53 0.70 5.82
C ARG A 57 12.97 1.43 7.09
N TYR A 58 12.13 2.35 7.57
CA TYR A 58 12.33 3.00 8.87
C TYR A 58 10.97 3.22 9.53
N VAL A 59 10.85 2.80 10.80
CA VAL A 59 9.64 3.00 11.59
C VAL A 59 9.93 4.05 12.65
N GLY A 60 9.04 5.02 12.82
CA GLY A 60 9.17 6.02 13.86
C GLY A 60 7.83 6.40 14.46
N GLN A 61 7.87 6.98 15.66
CA GLN A 61 6.70 7.56 16.32
C GLN A 61 6.81 9.07 16.56
N ALA A 62 5.66 9.75 16.56
CA ALA A 62 5.53 11.16 16.88
C ALA A 62 4.43 11.37 17.93
N SER A 63 4.77 12.01 19.04
CA SER A 63 3.82 12.27 20.14
C SER A 63 2.99 13.54 19.96
N ASN A 64 3.42 14.44 19.06
CA ASN A 64 2.72 15.69 18.77
C ASN A 64 2.24 15.71 17.32
N SER A 65 3.16 15.87 16.37
CA SER A 65 2.87 15.95 14.93
C SER A 65 3.83 15.04 14.16
N ILE A 66 3.27 14.13 13.36
CA ILE A 66 4.03 13.28 12.45
C ILE A 66 4.84 14.14 11.47
N PHE A 67 4.25 15.20 10.93
CA PHE A 67 4.89 16.07 9.94
C PHE A 67 6.23 16.65 10.44
N SER A 68 6.30 17.05 11.72
CA SER A 68 7.55 17.56 12.31
C SER A 68 8.71 16.55 12.24
N ARG A 69 8.42 15.25 12.34
CA ARG A 69 9.41 14.18 12.18
C ARG A 69 9.75 13.92 10.71
N LEU A 70 8.75 14.00 9.83
CA LEU A 70 8.98 13.86 8.39
C LEU A 70 9.93 14.93 7.86
N GLN A 71 9.82 16.18 8.31
CA GLN A 71 10.75 17.25 7.94
C GLN A 71 12.19 16.91 8.35
N GLN A 72 12.40 16.43 9.58
CA GLN A 72 13.72 16.01 10.05
C GLN A 72 14.29 14.86 9.22
N HIS A 73 13.46 13.88 8.86
CA HIS A 73 13.90 12.71 8.08
C HIS A 73 14.03 12.99 6.58
N ASN A 74 13.34 13.98 6.03
CA ASN A 74 13.52 14.38 4.64
C ASN A 74 14.97 14.82 4.37
N THR A 75 15.60 15.51 5.33
CA THR A 75 17.01 15.90 5.27
C THR A 75 17.95 14.74 5.59
N ASN A 76 17.67 14.00 6.67
CA ASN A 76 18.61 13.02 7.23
C ASN A 76 18.53 11.61 6.62
N LYS A 77 17.44 11.30 5.91
CA LYS A 77 17.20 10.00 5.28
C LYS A 77 16.76 10.23 3.83
N PRO A 78 17.65 10.62 2.91
CA PRO A 78 17.24 10.94 1.54
C PRO A 78 16.73 9.72 0.75
N TRP A 79 16.97 8.49 1.24
CA TRP A 79 16.71 7.23 0.55
C TRP A 79 15.24 6.83 0.42
N TRP A 80 14.33 7.34 1.27
CA TRP A 80 12.91 6.97 1.19
C TRP A 80 12.23 7.69 0.02
N ASN A 81 11.24 7.04 -0.57
CA ASN A 81 10.46 7.53 -1.70
C ASN A 81 8.95 7.47 -1.44
N LYS A 82 8.50 6.60 -0.53
CA LYS A 82 7.10 6.44 -0.15
C LYS A 82 6.95 6.47 1.36
N LEU A 83 5.79 6.91 1.82
CA LEU A 83 5.45 7.09 3.21
C LEU A 83 4.13 6.39 3.50
N ILE A 84 4.07 5.69 4.64
CA ILE A 84 2.82 5.27 5.27
C ILE A 84 2.83 5.84 6.68
N PHE A 85 1.76 6.51 7.09
CA PHE A 85 1.59 6.89 8.49
C PHE A 85 0.15 6.71 8.94
N PHE A 86 -0.05 6.54 10.23
CA PHE A 86 -1.37 6.28 10.79
C PHE A 86 -1.45 6.76 12.22
N GLY A 87 -2.69 6.96 12.67
CA GLY A 87 -2.98 7.39 14.01
C GLY A 87 -4.46 7.25 14.33
N ARG A 88 -4.90 8.01 15.32
CA ARG A 88 -6.31 8.14 15.65
C ARG A 88 -6.84 9.49 15.22
N GLU A 89 -8.05 9.52 14.70
CA GLU A 89 -8.73 10.74 14.27
C GLU A 89 -8.86 11.75 15.41
N ASP A 90 -9.10 11.26 16.63
CA ASP A 90 -9.20 12.06 17.86
C ASP A 90 -7.84 12.45 18.47
N GLY A 91 -6.73 12.04 17.85
CA GLY A 91 -5.37 12.33 18.31
C GLY A 91 -4.95 11.64 19.62
N HIS A 92 -5.81 10.82 20.23
CA HIS A 92 -5.56 10.24 21.55
C HIS A 92 -4.68 8.99 21.50
N LEU A 93 -3.38 9.18 21.27
CA LEU A 93 -2.36 8.13 21.41
C LEU A 93 -1.34 8.52 22.47
N SER A 94 -1.33 7.79 23.58
CA SER A 94 -0.34 8.02 24.65
C SER A 94 1.06 7.59 24.23
N LYS A 95 2.08 8.17 24.87
CA LYS A 95 3.49 7.80 24.64
C LYS A 95 3.74 6.30 24.80
N ALA A 96 3.12 5.67 25.80
CA ALA A 96 3.27 4.24 26.03
C ALA A 96 2.65 3.39 24.91
N GLN A 97 1.53 3.83 24.34
CA GLN A 97 0.91 3.17 23.19
C GLN A 97 1.75 3.33 21.92
N LEU A 98 2.29 4.52 21.68
CA LEU A 98 3.20 4.78 20.56
C LEU A 98 4.46 3.91 20.65
N ASP A 99 5.09 3.84 21.82
CA ASP A 99 6.27 2.99 22.07
C ASP A 99 5.97 1.50 21.85
N LEU A 100 4.79 1.05 22.29
CA LEU A 100 4.34 -0.33 22.05
C LEU A 100 4.15 -0.62 20.56
N LEU A 101 3.48 0.28 19.82
CA LEU A 101 3.20 0.11 18.40
C LEU A 101 4.47 0.14 17.56
N GLU A 102 5.34 1.12 17.77
CA GLU A 102 6.64 1.23 17.08
C GLU A 102 7.45 -0.07 17.27
N ARG A 103 7.58 -0.54 18.51
CA ARG A 103 8.30 -1.77 18.82
C ARG A 103 7.66 -3.01 18.18
N LEU A 104 6.34 -3.14 18.24
CA LEU A 104 5.63 -4.27 17.63
C LEU A 104 5.91 -4.35 16.13
N ILE A 105 5.91 -3.23 15.43
CA ILE A 105 6.12 -3.16 13.98
C ILE A 105 7.58 -3.47 13.65
N ILE A 106 8.53 -2.90 14.40
CA ILE A 106 9.96 -3.21 14.26
C ILE A 106 10.21 -4.71 14.48
N GLU A 107 9.66 -5.31 15.54
CA GLU A 107 9.79 -6.74 15.84
C GLU A 107 9.21 -7.61 14.70
N LYS A 108 8.04 -7.24 14.15
CA LYS A 108 7.45 -7.93 13.00
C LYS A 108 8.29 -7.81 11.73
N MET A 109 8.79 -6.61 11.40
CA MET A 109 9.65 -6.39 10.22
C MET A 109 10.99 -7.14 10.33
N ASN A 110 11.60 -7.18 11.52
CA ASN A 110 12.79 -7.99 11.78
C ASN A 110 12.49 -9.49 11.59
N THR A 111 11.35 -9.98 12.08
CA THR A 111 10.93 -11.37 11.89
C THR A 111 10.71 -11.71 10.41
N ALA A 112 10.21 -10.75 9.64
CA ALA A 112 10.05 -10.84 8.20
C ALA A 112 11.36 -10.61 7.41
N ASN A 113 12.49 -10.39 8.08
CA ASN A 113 13.80 -10.18 7.48
C ASN A 113 13.88 -8.95 6.53
N ILE A 114 13.14 -7.89 6.88
CA ILE A 114 13.16 -6.59 6.21
C ILE A 114 14.34 -5.74 6.71
N ASP A 115 15.08 -5.08 5.82
CA ASP A 115 16.19 -4.19 6.19
C ASP A 115 15.66 -2.89 6.83
N LEU A 116 15.93 -2.74 8.14
CA LEU A 116 15.52 -1.59 8.95
C LEU A 116 16.71 -0.65 9.23
N ASP A 117 16.52 0.64 8.93
CA ASP A 117 17.47 1.73 9.25
C ASP A 117 17.26 2.31 10.66
N ASN A 118 16.52 1.58 11.50
CA ASN A 118 16.27 1.93 12.89
C ASN A 118 17.54 1.71 13.72
N SER A 119 18.05 2.76 14.36
CA SER A 119 19.20 2.64 15.27
C SER A 119 18.83 2.03 16.63
N THR A 120 17.54 1.88 16.93
CA THR A 120 17.02 1.34 18.19
C THR A 120 15.85 0.38 17.92
N GLN A 121 15.58 -0.53 18.86
CA GLN A 121 14.46 -1.49 18.80
C GLN A 121 13.14 -0.88 19.36
N GLY A 122 13.00 0.44 19.29
CA GLY A 122 11.92 1.19 19.95
C GLY A 122 12.14 1.40 21.45
N ASN A 123 11.36 2.32 22.03
CA ASN A 123 11.41 2.61 23.46
C ASN A 123 10.55 1.63 24.27
N LYS A 124 10.86 1.51 25.57
CA LYS A 124 10.04 0.75 26.53
C LYS A 124 9.44 1.69 27.56
N SER A 125 8.12 1.78 27.54
CA SER A 125 7.32 2.49 28.54
C SER A 125 6.39 1.52 29.26
N TYR A 126 6.10 1.81 30.54
CA TYR A 126 5.04 1.09 31.23
C TYR A 126 3.70 1.36 30.55
N ILE A 127 2.92 0.30 30.33
CA ILE A 127 1.59 0.39 29.74
C ILE A 127 0.66 -0.55 30.50
N ASP A 128 -0.50 -0.03 30.90
CA ASP A 128 -1.52 -0.83 31.55
C ASP A 128 -2.23 -1.77 30.54
N LYS A 129 -2.98 -2.73 31.07
CA LYS A 129 -3.62 -3.78 30.26
C LYS A 129 -4.65 -3.22 29.28
N LEU A 130 -5.42 -2.20 29.66
CA LEU A 130 -6.46 -1.60 28.81
C LEU A 130 -5.82 -0.78 27.69
N SER A 131 -4.83 0.05 28.01
CA SER A 131 -4.08 0.82 27.01
C SER A 131 -3.36 -0.08 26.01
N LYS A 132 -2.79 -1.21 26.48
CA LYS A 132 -2.19 -2.24 25.63
C LYS A 132 -3.20 -2.87 24.68
N PHE A 133 -4.37 -3.28 25.20
CA PHE A 133 -5.42 -3.86 24.36
C PHE A 133 -5.92 -2.87 23.30
N SER A 134 -6.13 -1.61 23.69
CA SER A 134 -6.53 -0.54 22.78
C SER A 134 -5.52 -0.33 21.64
N ALA A 135 -4.22 -0.27 21.95
CA ALA A 135 -3.17 -0.14 20.94
C ALA A 135 -3.10 -1.35 20.00
N LEU A 136 -3.21 -2.58 20.51
CA LEU A 136 -3.21 -3.78 19.68
C LEU A 136 -4.45 -3.86 18.79
N SER A 137 -5.61 -3.44 19.30
CA SER A 137 -6.83 -3.35 18.50
C SER A 137 -6.71 -2.31 17.38
N LEU A 138 -6.08 -1.17 17.67
CA LEU A 138 -5.76 -0.15 16.67
C LEU A 138 -4.87 -0.74 15.57
N TRP A 139 -3.78 -1.39 15.97
CA TRP A 139 -2.86 -2.05 15.04
C TRP A 139 -3.60 -3.04 14.13
N ASN A 140 -4.44 -3.91 14.68
CA ASN A 140 -5.17 -4.89 13.88
C ASN A 140 -6.10 -4.25 12.85
N LYS A 141 -6.74 -3.12 13.17
CA LYS A 141 -7.53 -2.36 12.19
C LYS A 141 -6.65 -1.80 11.07
N ILE A 142 -5.52 -1.20 11.43
CA ILE A 142 -4.57 -0.64 10.46
C ILE A 142 -3.98 -1.72 9.55
N ASP A 143 -3.55 -2.85 10.13
CA ASP A 143 -3.01 -4.00 9.40
C ASP A 143 -4.04 -4.52 8.39
N LYS A 144 -5.32 -4.59 8.81
CA LYS A 144 -6.42 -4.95 7.92
C LYS A 144 -6.68 -3.92 6.83
N LEU A 145 -6.73 -2.63 7.16
CA LEU A 145 -6.88 -1.57 6.16
C LEU A 145 -5.75 -1.61 5.12
N LEU A 146 -4.51 -1.80 5.58
CA LEU A 146 -3.36 -1.89 4.69
C LEU A 146 -3.46 -3.09 3.77
N ASN A 147 -3.77 -4.28 4.29
CA ASN A 147 -3.86 -5.49 3.48
C ASN A 147 -5.11 -5.53 2.58
N ASP A 148 -6.30 -5.29 3.14
CA ASP A 148 -7.57 -5.53 2.46
C ASP A 148 -7.98 -4.37 1.55
N VAL A 149 -7.58 -3.14 1.88
CA VAL A 149 -8.03 -1.93 1.18
C VAL A 149 -6.90 -1.30 0.37
N ALA A 150 -5.79 -0.98 1.03
CA ALA A 150 -4.65 -0.36 0.38
C ALA A 150 -3.78 -1.35 -0.41
N ASN A 151 -3.98 -2.64 -0.15
CA ASN A 151 -3.28 -3.73 -0.79
C ASN A 151 -1.76 -3.71 -0.58
N ILE A 152 -1.38 -3.34 0.63
CA ILE A 152 -0.01 -3.24 1.12
C ILE A 152 0.15 -4.23 2.27
N ASP A 153 0.99 -5.22 2.05
CA ASP A 153 1.57 -6.00 3.14
C ASP A 153 2.86 -5.31 3.59
N LEU A 154 2.88 -4.81 4.82
CA LEU A 154 4.05 -4.14 5.39
C LEU A 154 5.21 -5.10 5.68
N PHE A 155 4.92 -6.41 5.75
CA PHE A 155 5.86 -7.44 6.19
C PHE A 155 6.19 -8.46 5.09
N ASP A 156 5.69 -8.26 3.87
CA ASP A 156 6.11 -9.08 2.74
C ASP A 156 7.54 -8.72 2.35
N SER A 157 8.42 -9.73 2.40
CA SER A 157 9.83 -9.61 2.04
C SER A 157 10.06 -9.70 0.54
N GLU A 158 9.02 -10.00 -0.26
CA GLU A 158 9.10 -9.92 -1.71
C GLU A 158 9.29 -8.47 -2.16
N HIS A 159 10.58 -8.17 -2.38
CA HIS A 159 11.13 -6.99 -3.00
C HIS A 159 10.17 -6.23 -3.92
N ILE A 160 10.04 -4.93 -3.68
CA ILE A 160 9.72 -3.96 -4.74
C ILE A 160 10.90 -4.00 -5.72
N GLN A 161 10.96 -5.01 -6.59
CA GLN A 161 11.93 -5.07 -7.69
C GLN A 161 11.41 -4.20 -8.82
N THR A 162 12.03 -3.04 -8.93
CA THR A 162 12.21 -2.36 -10.21
C THR A 162 13.16 -3.20 -11.07
N GLU A 163 12.65 -3.61 -12.23
CA GLU A 163 13.33 -4.06 -13.45
C GLU A 163 14.16 -5.37 -13.42
N ASP A 164 13.75 -6.25 -14.33
CA ASP A 164 14.44 -7.35 -15.01
C ASP A 164 15.70 -7.95 -14.36
N ASN A 165 15.56 -9.22 -13.94
CA ASN A 165 16.52 -10.24 -14.34
C ASN A 165 15.86 -11.63 -14.39
N SER A 166 15.96 -12.24 -15.56
CA SER A 166 15.94 -13.69 -15.76
C SER A 166 17.03 -14.34 -14.91
N ASP A 167 16.68 -15.29 -14.03
CA ASP A 167 17.06 -16.70 -14.24
C ASP A 167 16.59 -17.65 -13.11
N ASN A 168 15.78 -18.62 -13.54
CA ASN A 168 15.83 -20.06 -13.26
C ASN A 168 16.05 -20.60 -11.83
N SER A 169 14.95 -21.11 -11.26
CA SER A 169 14.96 -22.49 -10.74
C SER A 169 13.63 -23.19 -11.04
N THR A 170 13.73 -24.41 -11.52
CA THR A 170 12.71 -25.26 -12.15
C THR A 170 11.65 -25.78 -11.19
N LEU A 171 10.43 -25.28 -11.34
CA LEU A 171 9.21 -26.09 -11.46
C LEU A 171 8.24 -25.32 -12.36
N ASN A 172 7.79 -25.91 -13.47
CA ASN A 172 6.80 -25.33 -14.38
C ASN A 172 5.41 -25.19 -13.71
N SER A 173 5.28 -24.40 -12.65
CA SER A 173 3.99 -23.97 -12.13
C SER A 173 3.52 -22.76 -12.93
N HIS A 174 2.88 -23.00 -14.08
CA HIS A 174 2.10 -21.95 -14.72
C HIS A 174 1.02 -21.49 -13.73
N ILE A 175 0.95 -20.18 -13.49
CA ILE A 175 -0.11 -19.57 -12.69
C ILE A 175 -1.39 -19.69 -13.51
N SER A 176 -2.49 -20.10 -12.87
CA SER A 176 -3.78 -20.31 -13.54
C SER A 176 -4.91 -19.76 -12.70
N ILE A 177 -5.72 -18.90 -13.33
CA ILE A 177 -6.92 -18.31 -12.74
C ILE A 177 -8.08 -18.43 -13.73
N ILE A 178 -9.24 -18.77 -13.21
CA ILE A 178 -10.51 -18.65 -13.93
C ILE A 178 -11.27 -17.44 -13.39
N LEU A 179 -11.67 -16.52 -14.26
CA LEU A 179 -12.57 -15.41 -13.95
C LEU A 179 -13.81 -15.50 -14.84
N GLY A 180 -14.95 -15.84 -14.26
CA GLY A 180 -16.16 -16.17 -15.00
C GLY A 180 -15.94 -17.45 -15.81
N GLU A 181 -15.98 -17.34 -17.14
CA GLU A 181 -15.71 -18.43 -18.08
C GLU A 181 -14.32 -18.34 -18.72
N SER A 182 -13.57 -17.26 -18.42
CA SER A 182 -12.27 -17.00 -19.04
C SER A 182 -11.14 -17.59 -18.19
N LEU A 183 -10.29 -18.40 -18.82
CA LEU A 183 -9.06 -18.94 -18.25
C LEU A 183 -7.89 -18.02 -18.58
N TYR A 184 -7.11 -17.65 -17.57
CA TYR A 184 -5.88 -16.87 -17.70
C TYR A 184 -4.70 -17.68 -17.17
N THR A 185 -3.67 -17.82 -17.99
CA THR A 185 -2.44 -18.54 -17.61
C THR A 185 -1.20 -17.72 -17.94
N GLY A 186 -0.16 -17.86 -17.14
CA GLY A 186 1.05 -17.07 -17.32
C GLY A 186 2.23 -17.56 -16.50
N LYS A 187 3.41 -17.03 -16.84
CA LYS A 187 4.68 -17.38 -16.18
C LYS A 187 4.87 -16.71 -14.81
N SER A 188 4.00 -15.76 -14.45
CA SER A 188 4.02 -15.06 -13.17
C SER A 188 2.64 -14.53 -12.79
N TYR A 189 2.45 -14.18 -11.52
CA TYR A 189 1.22 -13.52 -11.04
C TYR A 189 0.93 -12.22 -11.79
N ARG A 190 1.97 -11.43 -12.04
CA ARG A 190 1.88 -10.12 -12.73
C ARG A 190 1.47 -10.28 -14.19
N ASP A 191 1.94 -11.33 -14.84
CA ASP A 191 1.57 -11.68 -16.22
C ASP A 191 0.08 -12.02 -16.32
N VAL A 192 -0.40 -12.93 -15.47
CA VAL A 192 -1.84 -13.29 -15.39
C VAL A 192 -2.71 -12.08 -15.08
N PHE A 193 -2.30 -11.26 -14.10
CA PHE A 193 -3.00 -10.02 -13.76
C PHE A 193 -3.08 -9.06 -14.94
N THR A 194 -1.98 -8.87 -15.68
CA THR A 194 -1.94 -7.99 -16.86
C THR A 194 -2.90 -8.46 -17.94
N GLN A 195 -2.92 -9.76 -18.24
CA GLN A 195 -3.82 -10.34 -19.24
C GLN A 195 -5.28 -10.16 -18.85
N LEU A 196 -5.59 -10.43 -17.58
CA LEU A 196 -6.94 -10.30 -17.01
C LEU A 196 -7.44 -8.87 -17.10
N VAL A 197 -6.68 -7.89 -16.59
CA VAL A 197 -7.09 -6.48 -16.62
C VAL A 197 -7.20 -5.96 -18.06
N SER A 198 -6.25 -6.31 -18.94
CA SER A 198 -6.31 -5.90 -20.35
C SER A 198 -7.56 -6.43 -21.05
N ASN A 199 -7.93 -7.69 -20.80
CA ASN A 199 -9.16 -8.26 -21.35
C ASN A 199 -10.40 -7.51 -20.84
N LEU A 200 -10.49 -7.25 -19.53
CA LEU A 200 -11.62 -6.50 -18.97
C LEU A 200 -11.73 -5.08 -19.54
N VAL A 201 -10.61 -4.38 -19.72
CA VAL A 201 -10.57 -3.03 -20.30
C VAL A 201 -10.97 -3.01 -21.78
N LEU A 202 -10.56 -4.02 -22.54
CA LEU A 202 -10.90 -4.17 -23.97
C LEU A 202 -12.32 -4.72 -24.20
N SER A 203 -12.96 -5.23 -23.15
CA SER A 203 -14.33 -5.75 -23.20
C SER A 203 -15.38 -4.64 -22.99
N ALA A 204 -16.65 -4.99 -23.19
CA ALA A 204 -17.79 -4.12 -22.85
C ALA A 204 -18.00 -3.90 -21.32
N GLU A 205 -17.03 -4.27 -20.48
CA GLU A 205 -17.10 -4.17 -19.02
C GLU A 205 -16.29 -3.00 -18.44
N LEU A 206 -15.73 -2.13 -19.28
CA LEU A 206 -14.94 -0.98 -18.86
C LEU A 206 -15.65 -0.11 -17.80
N ASP A 207 -16.96 0.10 -17.95
CA ASP A 207 -17.77 0.89 -17.01
C ASP A 207 -17.79 0.30 -15.60
N LYS A 208 -17.71 -1.03 -15.48
CA LYS A 208 -17.65 -1.70 -14.16
C LYS A 208 -16.32 -1.43 -13.44
N LEU A 209 -15.28 -1.04 -14.18
CA LEU A 209 -13.95 -0.75 -13.65
C LEU A 209 -13.78 0.71 -13.22
N ILE A 210 -14.77 1.57 -13.43
CA ILE A 210 -14.73 3.00 -13.03
C ILE A 210 -14.22 3.20 -11.58
N PRO A 211 -14.63 2.41 -10.56
CA PRO A 211 -14.12 2.56 -9.20
C PRO A 211 -12.61 2.33 -9.04
N LEU A 212 -11.98 1.67 -10.01
CA LEU A 212 -10.54 1.40 -10.06
C LEU A 212 -9.78 2.34 -11.00
N MET A 213 -10.45 3.33 -11.60
CA MET A 213 -9.81 4.29 -12.49
C MET A 213 -9.42 5.58 -11.76
N SER A 214 -8.20 6.00 -12.01
CA SER A 214 -7.65 7.30 -11.68
C SER A 214 -7.83 8.25 -12.87
N PRO A 215 -8.21 9.52 -12.65
CA PRO A 215 -8.26 10.51 -13.73
C PRO A 215 -6.87 10.85 -14.29
N ASN A 216 -5.80 10.53 -13.55
CA ASN A 216 -4.41 10.78 -13.91
C ASN A 216 -3.62 9.47 -13.93
N GLU A 217 -2.61 9.35 -13.07
CA GLU A 217 -1.72 8.19 -12.98
C GLU A 217 -2.36 7.05 -12.19
N PRO A 218 -2.15 5.79 -12.60
CA PRO A 218 -2.50 4.61 -11.82
C PRO A 218 -1.82 4.60 -10.44
N THR A 219 -2.50 4.06 -9.45
CA THR A 219 -1.99 3.86 -8.09
C THR A 219 -2.24 2.42 -7.62
N THR A 220 -1.84 2.10 -6.39
CA THR A 220 -2.13 0.78 -5.79
C THR A 220 -3.62 0.53 -5.56
N VAL A 221 -4.45 1.58 -5.49
CA VAL A 221 -5.89 1.48 -5.27
C VAL A 221 -6.67 1.63 -6.58
N GLN A 222 -6.29 2.64 -7.37
CA GLN A 222 -6.87 2.93 -8.67
C GLN A 222 -5.91 2.45 -9.74
N ILE A 223 -6.02 1.17 -10.05
CA ILE A 223 -5.03 0.44 -10.83
C ILE A 223 -5.01 0.85 -12.31
N LEU A 224 -5.97 1.63 -12.79
CA LEU A 224 -6.04 2.15 -14.16
C LEU A 224 -5.95 3.67 -14.19
N GLY A 225 -5.34 4.23 -15.23
CA GLY A 225 -5.17 5.68 -15.39
C GLY A 225 -4.78 6.03 -16.83
N ASN A 226 -4.71 7.31 -17.16
CA ASN A 226 -4.42 7.78 -18.53
C ASN A 226 -2.96 8.26 -18.73
N ARG A 227 -2.15 8.23 -17.68
CA ARG A 227 -0.72 8.60 -17.69
C ARG A 227 0.14 7.48 -17.14
N GLU A 228 1.38 7.39 -17.61
CA GLU A 228 2.39 6.53 -17.01
C GLU A 228 2.68 7.00 -15.58
N HIS A 229 2.85 6.07 -14.64
CA HIS A 229 3.41 6.36 -13.32
C HIS A 229 4.90 6.00 -13.34
N ILE A 230 5.75 7.01 -13.19
CA ILE A 230 7.20 6.86 -13.11
C ILE A 230 7.62 7.24 -11.70
N SER A 231 8.36 6.34 -11.04
CA SER A 231 8.89 6.65 -9.70
C SER A 231 9.88 7.82 -9.76
N ALA A 232 10.15 8.47 -8.64
CA ALA A 232 11.14 9.56 -8.54
C ALA A 232 12.56 9.19 -9.03
N LYS A 233 12.86 7.89 -9.17
CA LYS A 233 14.13 7.35 -9.68
C LYS A 233 14.08 6.95 -11.16
N GLY A 234 12.98 7.22 -11.86
CA GLY A 234 12.82 6.90 -13.28
C GLY A 234 12.25 5.51 -13.58
N ALA A 235 12.04 4.65 -12.58
CA ALA A 235 11.49 3.32 -12.81
C ALA A 235 10.00 3.38 -13.17
N LYS A 236 9.59 2.71 -14.25
CA LYS A 236 8.19 2.64 -14.69
C LYS A 236 7.40 1.68 -13.80
N LEU A 237 6.40 2.19 -13.09
CA LEU A 237 5.53 1.40 -12.20
C LEU A 237 4.25 0.90 -12.88
N THR A 238 4.03 1.35 -14.11
CA THR A 238 2.85 1.04 -14.92
C THR A 238 3.21 0.35 -16.21
N LYS A 239 2.27 -0.45 -16.72
CA LYS A 239 2.33 -1.05 -18.06
C LYS A 239 1.20 -0.48 -18.93
N PRO A 240 1.48 -0.06 -20.18
CA PRO A 240 0.42 0.35 -21.10
C PRO A 240 -0.48 -0.84 -21.45
N ILE A 241 -1.78 -0.59 -21.60
CA ILE A 241 -2.72 -1.56 -22.16
C ILE A 241 -2.84 -1.26 -23.66
N GLU A 242 -2.32 -2.19 -24.47
CA GLU A 242 -2.30 -2.05 -25.93
C GLU A 242 -3.67 -1.71 -26.50
N LEU A 243 -3.69 -0.88 -27.54
CA LEU A 243 -4.90 -0.40 -28.23
C LEU A 243 -5.82 0.50 -27.38
N THR A 244 -5.37 0.96 -26.21
CA THR A 244 -6.13 1.87 -25.36
C THR A 244 -5.28 3.06 -24.91
N LYS A 245 -5.93 4.08 -24.34
CA LYS A 245 -5.24 5.19 -23.66
C LYS A 245 -4.83 4.87 -22.21
N TYR A 246 -5.13 3.66 -21.74
CA TYR A 246 -5.00 3.31 -20.33
C TYR A 246 -3.63 2.71 -20.02
N HIS A 247 -3.12 3.10 -18.86
CA HIS A 247 -1.98 2.50 -18.19
C HIS A 247 -2.49 1.77 -16.96
N MET A 248 -1.84 0.66 -16.63
CA MET A 248 -2.17 -0.16 -15.47
C MET A 248 -1.01 -0.17 -14.47
N TYR A 249 -1.27 0.04 -13.20
CA TYR A 249 -0.29 -0.16 -12.13
C TYR A 249 0.00 -1.67 -11.98
N VAL A 250 1.28 -2.06 -12.06
CA VAL A 250 1.68 -3.49 -12.04
C VAL A 250 2.57 -3.87 -10.87
N ASN A 251 3.03 -2.89 -10.08
CA ASN A 251 4.01 -3.10 -9.03
C ASN A 251 3.34 -3.46 -7.69
N PHE A 252 2.70 -4.63 -7.66
CA PHE A 252 2.05 -5.23 -6.49
C PHE A 252 2.87 -6.40 -5.94
N SER A 253 2.72 -6.67 -4.64
CA SER A 253 3.10 -7.95 -4.03
C SER A 253 2.19 -9.09 -4.51
N LYS A 254 2.54 -10.34 -4.18
CA LYS A 254 1.72 -11.51 -4.50
C LYS A 254 0.32 -11.42 -3.88
N ILE A 255 0.24 -11.12 -2.59
CA ILE A 255 -1.05 -10.88 -1.91
C ILE A 255 -1.76 -9.67 -2.52
N GLY A 256 -0.96 -8.69 -2.94
CA GLY A 256 -1.38 -7.54 -3.70
C GLY A 256 -2.24 -7.90 -4.91
N LEU A 257 -1.67 -8.70 -5.80
CA LEU A 257 -2.34 -9.12 -7.02
C LEU A 257 -3.59 -9.98 -6.71
N TYR A 258 -3.55 -10.81 -5.68
CA TYR A 258 -4.67 -11.65 -5.27
C TYR A 258 -5.91 -10.81 -4.91
N ASN A 259 -5.73 -9.79 -4.07
CA ASN A 259 -6.83 -8.93 -3.64
C ASN A 259 -7.40 -8.09 -4.79
N GLN A 260 -6.54 -7.57 -5.69
CA GLN A 260 -7.02 -6.83 -6.86
C GLN A 260 -7.87 -7.71 -7.79
N ILE A 261 -7.45 -8.95 -8.01
CA ILE A 261 -8.21 -9.90 -8.82
C ILE A 261 -9.57 -10.21 -8.18
N LYS A 262 -9.64 -10.35 -6.86
CA LYS A 262 -10.92 -10.52 -6.16
C LYS A 262 -11.82 -9.30 -6.29
N LYS A 263 -11.26 -8.09 -6.15
CA LYS A 263 -12.00 -6.84 -6.32
C LYS A 263 -12.54 -6.70 -7.74
N LEU A 264 -11.77 -7.08 -8.76
CA LEU A 264 -12.21 -7.14 -10.16
C LEU A 264 -13.34 -8.15 -10.35
N ALA A 265 -13.26 -9.31 -9.70
CA ALA A 265 -14.31 -10.32 -9.73
C ALA A 265 -15.62 -9.80 -9.12
N GLU A 266 -15.55 -9.13 -7.98
CA GLU A 266 -16.69 -8.48 -7.34
C GLU A 266 -17.32 -7.40 -8.21
N LEU A 267 -16.51 -6.48 -8.76
CA LEU A 267 -16.99 -5.40 -9.63
C LEU A 267 -17.61 -5.91 -10.93
N THR A 268 -17.08 -7.00 -11.49
CA THR A 268 -17.59 -7.58 -12.73
C THR A 268 -18.79 -8.51 -12.50
N GLY A 269 -19.06 -8.90 -11.25
CA GLY A 269 -20.04 -9.91 -10.89
C GLY A 269 -19.62 -11.33 -11.27
N LYS A 270 -18.32 -11.56 -11.49
CA LYS A 270 -17.78 -12.85 -11.95
C LYS A 270 -17.24 -13.64 -10.77
N LYS A 271 -17.39 -14.96 -10.82
CA LYS A 271 -16.72 -15.86 -9.89
C LYS A 271 -15.24 -15.95 -10.25
N VAL A 272 -14.35 -15.90 -9.26
CA VAL A 272 -12.93 -16.15 -9.45
C VAL A 272 -12.49 -17.45 -8.77
N ILE A 273 -11.66 -18.23 -9.46
CA ILE A 273 -11.02 -19.46 -8.95
C ILE A 273 -9.53 -19.36 -9.22
N PHE A 274 -8.73 -19.45 -8.15
CA PHE A 274 -7.28 -19.48 -8.21
C PHE A 274 -6.82 -20.94 -8.24
N GLU A 275 -6.70 -21.53 -9.42
CA GLU A 275 -6.35 -22.95 -9.56
C GLU A 275 -4.89 -23.22 -9.16
N ARG A 276 -4.00 -22.29 -9.51
CA ARG A 276 -2.58 -22.30 -9.14
C ARG A 276 -2.12 -20.86 -8.89
N TRP A 277 -1.98 -20.49 -7.62
CA TRP A 277 -1.58 -19.17 -7.14
C TRP A 277 -0.53 -19.27 -6.04
#